data_AF-A0A961FW81-F1
#
_entry.id   AF-A0A961FW81-F1
#
_cell.length_a   1.000
_cell.length_b   1.000
_cell.length_c   1.000
_cell.angle_alpha   90.00
_cell.angle_beta   90.00
_cell.angle_gamma   90.00
#
_symmetry.space_group_name_H-M   'P 1'
#
loop_
_entity.id
_entity.type
_entity.pdbx_description
1 polymer ?
#
loop_
_entity_poly.entity_id
_entity_poly.type
_entity_poly.pdbx_seq_one_letter_code
_entity_poly.pdbx_strand_id
1 'polypeptide(L)'
;MSDTATENSTTLRFFADWLDAGGARVGQIAILPRGTDGDGRAKYRLCHRDDADEAQNATPATLERYHRAGDALEISKSNARGDYRPLKSSPDLRRGWYLALTGAAAVREALDFFHPAMIGSFFRHRDGALRTVPLRQTLERQTGMYRFARNISPAGAQALIREHCDSTRGCLKKILWPVSADEPIASLPPEKLDPAAVAAGEMPLLCNEACHLLVAGARLAAKREAAAASEGDS
;
A
#
# COMPACT_ATOMS: atom_id res chain seq x y z
N MET A 1 11.23 1.21 -25.56
CA MET A 1 12.26 1.51 -24.54
C MET A 1 12.38 3.01 -24.22
N SER A 2 11.96 3.93 -25.11
CA SER A 2 11.99 5.38 -24.86
C SER A 2 10.92 5.90 -23.89
N ASP A 3 9.71 5.30 -23.89
CA ASP A 3 8.59 5.76 -23.06
C ASP A 3 8.80 5.47 -21.56
N THR A 4 9.30 4.28 -21.22
CA THR A 4 9.49 3.86 -19.81
C THR A 4 10.56 4.69 -19.10
N ALA A 5 11.62 5.09 -19.80
CA ALA A 5 12.66 5.97 -19.23
C ALA A 5 12.12 7.38 -18.96
N THR A 6 11.28 7.88 -19.87
CA THR A 6 10.65 9.21 -19.77
C THR A 6 9.59 9.24 -18.65
N GLU A 7 8.78 8.18 -18.53
CA GLU A 7 7.79 8.02 -17.47
C GLU A 7 8.46 7.88 -16.08
N ASN A 8 9.56 7.13 -15.99
CA ASN A 8 10.36 7.04 -14.77
C ASN A 8 10.97 8.39 -14.36
N SER A 9 11.48 9.16 -15.33
CA SER A 9 12.00 10.51 -15.08
C SER A 9 10.90 11.47 -14.58
N THR A 10 9.72 11.41 -15.18
CA THR A 10 8.57 12.26 -14.80
C THR A 10 8.06 11.92 -13.40
N THR A 11 7.92 10.63 -13.09
CA THR A 11 7.44 10.19 -11.78
C THR A 11 8.47 10.49 -10.67
N LEU A 12 9.77 10.44 -10.99
CA LEU A 12 10.82 10.85 -10.04
C LEU A 12 10.76 12.34 -9.75
N ARG A 13 10.59 13.19 -10.77
CA ARG A 13 10.43 14.64 -10.57
C ARG A 13 9.20 14.95 -9.75
N PHE A 14 8.06 14.34 -10.05
CA PHE A 14 6.85 14.45 -9.23
C PHE A 14 7.12 14.12 -7.75
N PHE A 15 7.85 13.03 -7.50
CA PHE A 15 8.16 12.61 -6.14
C PHE A 15 9.10 13.58 -5.42
N ALA A 16 10.11 14.13 -6.13
CA ALA A 16 10.99 15.16 -5.60
C ALA A 16 10.21 16.44 -5.24
N ASP A 17 9.35 16.92 -6.15
CA ASP A 17 8.48 18.09 -5.91
C ASP A 17 7.57 17.86 -4.70
N TRP A 18 7.06 16.64 -4.51
CA TRP A 18 6.26 16.27 -3.35
C TRP A 18 7.05 16.29 -2.04
N LEU A 19 8.30 15.82 -2.04
CA LEU A 19 9.19 15.92 -0.87
C LEU A 19 9.49 17.38 -0.52
N ASP A 20 9.80 18.21 -1.52
CA ASP A 20 10.10 19.63 -1.35
C ASP A 20 8.88 20.42 -0.82
N ALA A 21 7.67 19.99 -1.18
CA ALA A 21 6.41 20.52 -0.65
C ALA A 21 6.07 20.05 0.78
N GLY A 22 6.96 19.31 1.45
CA GLY A 22 6.75 18.83 2.83
C GLY A 22 6.21 17.40 2.93
N GLY A 23 6.32 16.61 1.86
CA GLY A 23 6.05 15.17 1.89
C GLY A 23 6.94 14.46 2.92
N ALA A 24 6.31 13.79 3.88
CA ALA A 24 6.99 13.27 5.07
C ALA A 24 6.59 11.84 5.44
N ARG A 25 5.54 11.27 4.82
CA ARG A 25 5.07 9.92 5.17
C ARG A 25 4.47 9.17 4.00
N VAL A 26 4.71 7.86 3.95
CA VAL A 26 4.03 6.92 3.05
C VAL A 26 3.69 5.67 3.86
N GLY A 27 2.41 5.47 4.18
CA GLY A 27 1.96 4.34 5.00
C GLY A 27 2.62 4.31 6.39
N GLN A 28 3.39 3.27 6.66
CA GLN A 28 4.14 3.11 7.92
C GLN A 28 5.55 3.71 7.87
N ILE A 29 5.96 4.33 6.76
CA ILE A 29 7.30 4.88 6.58
C ILE A 29 7.29 6.39 6.80
N ALA A 30 8.04 6.87 7.79
CA ALA A 30 8.36 8.28 7.92
C ALA A 30 9.61 8.62 7.10
N ILE A 31 9.63 9.81 6.50
CA ILE A 31 10.72 10.35 5.68
C ILE A 31 11.21 11.63 6.36
N LEU A 32 12.43 11.59 6.88
CA LEU A 32 13.00 12.64 7.71
C LEU A 32 14.17 13.33 6.97
N PRO A 33 14.06 14.62 6.60
CA PRO A 33 15.18 15.37 6.02
C PRO A 33 16.35 15.50 7.01
N ARG A 34 17.59 15.37 6.53
CA ARG A 34 18.83 15.44 7.33
C ARG A 34 19.86 16.44 6.79
N GLY A 35 19.38 17.49 6.12
CA GLY A 35 20.23 18.47 5.45
C GLY A 35 20.81 17.94 4.13
N THR A 36 22.03 18.35 3.79
CA THR A 36 22.69 18.00 2.52
C THR A 36 24.01 17.25 2.72
N ASP A 37 24.50 16.59 1.68
CA ASP A 37 25.88 16.10 1.60
C ASP A 37 26.87 17.17 1.12
N GLY A 38 28.14 16.80 0.99
CA GLY A 38 29.20 17.72 0.53
C GLY A 38 29.01 18.19 -0.91
N ASP A 39 28.19 17.49 -1.70
CA ASP A 39 27.86 17.83 -3.08
C ASP A 39 26.52 18.59 -3.17
N GLY A 40 25.93 18.97 -2.02
CA GLY A 40 24.65 19.68 -1.95
C GLY A 40 23.41 18.79 -2.14
N ARG A 41 23.55 17.47 -2.20
CA ARG A 41 22.40 16.55 -2.37
C ARG A 41 21.67 16.35 -1.05
N ALA A 42 20.34 16.42 -1.06
CA ALA A 42 19.51 16.23 0.12
C ALA A 42 19.69 14.82 0.73
N LYS A 43 19.84 14.76 2.05
CA LYS A 43 19.90 13.51 2.82
C LYS A 43 18.57 13.25 3.50
N TYR A 44 18.19 11.98 3.55
CA TYR A 44 16.97 11.53 4.20
C TYR A 44 17.26 10.36 5.14
N ARG A 45 16.45 10.24 6.20
CA ARG A 45 16.29 9.01 6.96
C ARG A 45 14.89 8.48 6.75
N LEU A 46 14.77 7.20 6.42
CA LEU A 46 13.50 6.49 6.43
C LEU A 46 13.47 5.61 7.67
N CYS A 47 12.33 5.54 8.34
CA CYS A 47 12.13 4.68 9.50
C CYS A 47 10.65 4.29 9.59
N HIS A 48 10.31 3.37 10.49
CA HIS A 48 8.92 3.18 10.85
C HIS A 48 8.39 4.48 11.49
N ARG A 49 7.16 4.90 11.18
CA ARG A 49 6.59 6.18 11.65
C ARG A 49 6.56 6.31 13.17
N ASP A 50 6.36 5.20 13.87
CA ASP A 50 6.34 5.16 15.34
C ASP A 50 7.76 5.24 15.96
N ASP A 51 8.81 5.11 15.15
CA ASP A 51 10.21 5.27 15.56
C ASP A 51 10.76 6.66 15.17
N ALA A 52 9.90 7.56 14.64
CA ALA A 52 10.33 8.83 14.05
C ALA A 52 11.04 9.75 15.06
N ASP A 53 10.56 9.80 16.31
CA ASP A 53 11.16 10.63 17.36
C ASP A 53 12.60 10.17 17.67
N GLU A 54 12.83 8.87 17.78
CA GLU A 54 14.17 8.30 17.98
C GLU A 54 15.05 8.48 16.74
N ALA A 55 14.50 8.30 15.54
CA ALA A 55 15.23 8.44 14.29
C ALA A 55 15.69 9.89 14.01
N GLN A 56 15.10 10.89 14.67
CA GLN A 56 15.55 12.28 14.61
C GLN A 56 16.85 12.53 15.39
N ASN A 57 17.17 11.70 16.38
CA ASN A 57 18.40 11.84 17.17
C ASN A 57 19.63 11.77 16.27
N ALA A 58 20.69 12.54 16.58
CA ALA A 58 21.93 12.51 15.79
C ALA A 58 22.47 11.07 15.65
N THR A 59 22.39 10.32 16.76
CA THR A 59 22.80 8.93 16.88
C THR A 59 21.66 8.12 17.50
N PRO A 60 20.73 7.55 16.71
CA PRO A 60 19.67 6.68 17.21
C PRO A 60 20.30 5.43 17.83
N ALA A 61 20.11 5.21 19.12
CA ALA A 61 20.80 4.16 19.87
C ALA A 61 20.09 2.80 19.74
N THR A 62 18.78 2.82 19.51
CA THR A 62 17.93 1.61 19.50
C THR A 62 17.55 1.14 18.10
N LEU A 63 17.90 1.92 17.06
CA LEU A 63 17.53 1.62 15.67
C LEU A 63 18.73 1.08 14.89
N GLU A 64 18.52 -0.05 14.23
CA GLU A 64 19.51 -0.62 13.32
C GLU A 64 19.67 0.25 12.07
N ARG A 65 20.92 0.58 11.73
CA ARG A 65 21.24 1.43 10.58
C ARG A 65 21.41 0.61 9.31
N TYR A 66 20.75 1.06 8.26
CA TYR A 66 20.90 0.58 6.89
C TYR A 66 21.28 1.74 5.95
N HIS A 67 21.84 1.41 4.78
CA HIS A 67 22.49 2.41 3.93
C HIS A 67 22.10 2.33 2.45
N ARG A 68 21.59 1.18 2.00
CA ARG A 68 21.22 0.97 0.59
C ARG A 68 19.71 0.96 0.48
N ALA A 69 19.19 1.57 -0.58
CA ALA A 69 17.76 1.53 -0.88
C ALA A 69 17.24 0.08 -0.92
N GLY A 70 18.01 -0.85 -1.50
CA GLY A 70 17.71 -2.27 -1.55
C GLY A 70 17.60 -2.99 -0.19
N ASP A 71 18.16 -2.44 0.88
CA ASP A 71 17.99 -3.02 2.22
C ASP A 71 16.52 -2.95 2.68
N ALA A 72 15.73 -2.02 2.12
CA ALA A 72 14.28 -1.94 2.32
C ALA A 72 13.54 -3.22 1.93
N LEU A 73 14.05 -3.98 0.95
CA LEU A 73 13.47 -5.25 0.56
C LEU A 73 13.48 -6.23 1.74
N GLU A 74 14.63 -6.43 2.39
CA GLU A 74 14.75 -7.30 3.56
C GLU A 74 13.92 -6.80 4.73
N ILE A 75 13.91 -5.49 4.98
CA ILE A 75 13.09 -4.89 6.05
C ILE A 75 11.59 -5.17 5.82
N SER A 76 11.12 -5.08 4.56
CA SER A 76 9.72 -5.25 4.21
C SER A 76 9.23 -6.71 4.22
N LYS A 77 10.13 -7.70 4.25
CA LYS A 77 9.82 -9.12 4.05
C LYS A 77 8.92 -9.68 5.14
N SER A 78 9.23 -9.37 6.40
CA SER A 78 8.56 -9.96 7.56
C SER A 78 8.04 -8.91 8.54
N ASN A 79 7.03 -9.28 9.31
CA ASN A 79 6.50 -8.46 10.40
C ASN A 79 7.37 -8.61 11.67
N ALA A 80 6.96 -7.95 12.76
CA ALA A 80 7.69 -8.00 14.04
C ALA A 80 7.78 -9.40 14.67
N ARG A 81 6.92 -10.34 14.29
CA ARG A 81 6.95 -11.74 14.74
C ARG A 81 7.83 -12.64 13.88
N GLY A 82 8.38 -12.11 12.79
CA GLY A 82 9.15 -12.87 11.80
C GLY A 82 8.30 -13.50 10.70
N ASP A 83 6.96 -13.39 10.76
CA ASP A 83 6.08 -13.95 9.74
C ASP A 83 6.25 -13.19 8.42
N TYR A 84 6.23 -13.91 7.30
CA TYR A 84 6.29 -13.29 5.97
C TYR A 84 5.08 -12.39 5.72
N ARG A 85 5.32 -11.21 5.13
CA ARG A 85 4.30 -10.22 4.74
C ARG A 85 3.96 -10.39 3.26
N PRO A 86 2.89 -11.14 2.90
CA PRO A 86 2.47 -11.28 1.51
C PRO A 86 1.89 -9.96 0.94
N LEU A 87 1.31 -9.12 1.80
CA LEU A 87 0.78 -7.82 1.44
C LEU A 87 1.64 -6.72 2.05
N LYS A 88 2.44 -6.01 1.24
CA LYS A 88 3.34 -4.99 1.80
C LYS A 88 2.65 -3.75 2.36
N SER A 89 1.36 -3.61 2.11
CA SER A 89 0.49 -2.58 2.69
C SER A 89 -0.30 -3.04 3.91
N SER A 90 -0.08 -4.24 4.47
CA SER A 90 -0.63 -4.57 5.79
C SER A 90 0.01 -3.69 6.88
N PRO A 91 -0.74 -3.28 7.91
CA PRO A 91 -0.30 -2.36 8.96
C PRO A 91 0.60 -3.02 10.02
N ASP A 92 1.53 -3.87 9.59
CA ASP A 92 2.34 -4.75 10.45
C ASP A 92 3.84 -4.70 10.11
N LEU A 93 4.31 -3.63 9.45
CA LEU A 93 5.73 -3.45 9.18
C LEU A 93 6.50 -3.41 10.51
N ARG A 94 7.63 -4.15 10.57
CA ARG A 94 8.49 -4.17 11.76
C ARG A 94 9.10 -2.80 12.03
N ARG A 95 9.34 -2.53 13.32
CA ARG A 95 10.05 -1.34 13.86
C ARG A 95 11.54 -1.64 14.09
N GLY A 96 12.29 -0.66 14.59
CA GLY A 96 13.66 -0.84 15.07
C GLY A 96 14.74 -0.64 14.01
N TRP A 97 14.46 0.12 12.95
CA TRP A 97 15.39 0.33 11.83
C TRP A 97 15.35 1.77 11.33
N TYR A 98 16.44 2.23 10.73
CA TYR A 98 16.44 3.39 9.84
C TYR A 98 17.36 3.19 8.63
N LEU A 99 16.95 3.76 7.49
CA LEU A 99 17.73 3.83 6.25
C LEU A 99 18.26 5.24 6.06
N ALA A 100 19.58 5.41 5.98
CA ALA A 100 20.20 6.69 5.64
C ALA A 100 20.46 6.76 4.13
N LEU A 101 19.71 7.60 3.42
CA LEU A 101 19.72 7.69 1.95
C LEU A 101 20.06 9.11 1.50
N THR A 102 20.60 9.23 0.28
CA THR A 102 20.94 10.53 -0.33
C THR A 102 20.22 10.67 -1.66
N GLY A 103 19.47 11.76 -1.82
CA GLY A 103 18.69 12.09 -3.01
C GLY A 103 17.32 11.41 -3.08
N ALA A 104 16.38 12.08 -3.72
CA ALA A 104 15.00 11.61 -3.89
C ALA A 104 14.91 10.28 -4.64
N ALA A 105 15.84 9.99 -5.56
CA ALA A 105 15.88 8.73 -6.31
C ALA A 105 16.06 7.51 -5.39
N ALA A 106 17.00 7.58 -4.44
CA ALA A 106 17.24 6.50 -3.48
C ALA A 106 16.05 6.33 -2.52
N VAL A 107 15.42 7.43 -2.08
CA VAL A 107 14.22 7.39 -1.24
C VAL A 107 13.07 6.72 -1.99
N ARG A 108 12.82 7.11 -3.25
CA ARG A 108 11.80 6.50 -4.10
C ARG A 108 12.04 5.00 -4.27
N GLU A 109 13.26 4.60 -4.61
CA GLU A 109 13.61 3.18 -4.78
C GLU A 109 13.35 2.37 -3.50
N ALA A 110 13.74 2.90 -2.33
CA ALA A 110 13.45 2.26 -1.05
C ALA A 110 11.94 2.12 -0.79
N LEU A 111 11.16 3.15 -1.12
CA LEU A 111 9.70 3.13 -0.99
C LEU A 111 9.05 2.14 -1.96
N ASP A 112 9.60 1.90 -3.14
CA ASP A 112 9.11 0.87 -4.07
C ASP A 112 9.29 -0.55 -3.50
N PHE A 113 10.30 -0.80 -2.66
CA PHE A 113 10.41 -2.06 -1.92
C PHE A 113 9.39 -2.18 -0.77
N PHE A 114 9.09 -1.08 -0.07
CA PHE A 114 8.08 -1.08 0.99
C PHE A 114 6.65 -1.13 0.46
N HIS A 115 6.37 -0.43 -0.64
CA HIS A 115 5.04 -0.19 -1.17
C HIS A 115 5.09 -0.21 -2.72
N PRO A 116 5.23 -1.41 -3.32
CA PRO A 116 5.45 -1.55 -4.76
C PRO A 116 4.42 -0.80 -5.60
N ALA A 117 4.92 0.00 -6.56
CA ALA A 117 4.16 0.79 -7.53
C ALA A 117 3.28 1.91 -6.95
N MET A 118 3.32 2.17 -5.64
CA MET A 118 2.35 3.09 -5.01
C MET A 118 2.59 4.57 -5.35
N ILE A 119 3.85 4.98 -5.52
CA ILE A 119 4.19 6.34 -5.98
C ILE A 119 3.66 6.57 -7.41
N GLY A 120 3.85 5.58 -8.30
CA GLY A 120 3.34 5.63 -9.67
C GLY A 120 1.80 5.64 -9.71
N SER A 121 1.15 4.82 -8.88
CA SER A 121 -0.31 4.84 -8.75
C SER A 121 -0.83 6.20 -8.29
N PHE A 122 -0.19 6.82 -7.30
CA PHE A 122 -0.59 8.15 -6.82
C PHE A 122 -0.37 9.23 -7.88
N PHE A 123 0.77 9.21 -8.57
CA PHE A 123 1.04 10.10 -9.71
C PHE A 123 -0.08 10.01 -10.77
N ARG A 124 -0.41 8.79 -11.21
CA ARG A 124 -1.47 8.59 -12.21
C ARG A 124 -2.86 8.96 -11.68
N HIS A 125 -3.12 8.81 -10.39
CA HIS A 125 -4.40 9.19 -9.79
C HIS A 125 -4.59 10.71 -9.80
N ARG A 126 -3.55 11.46 -9.41
CA ARG A 126 -3.55 12.91 -9.43
C ARG A 126 -3.86 13.47 -10.82
N ASP A 127 -3.34 12.82 -11.86
CA ASP A 127 -3.53 13.24 -13.25
C ASP A 127 -4.82 12.65 -13.87
N GLY A 128 -5.70 12.01 -13.07
CA GLY A 128 -6.96 11.43 -13.52
C GLY A 128 -6.81 10.18 -14.41
N ALA A 129 -5.59 9.63 -14.53
CA ALA A 129 -5.26 8.53 -15.42
C ALA A 129 -5.32 7.14 -14.74
N LEU A 130 -5.38 7.07 -13.41
CA LEU A 130 -5.41 5.79 -12.69
C LEU A 130 -6.74 5.05 -12.92
N ARG A 131 -6.68 4.00 -13.73
CA ARG A 131 -7.83 3.11 -13.97
C ARG A 131 -8.14 2.28 -12.73
N THR A 132 -9.41 2.28 -12.35
CA THR A 132 -9.97 1.41 -11.31
C THR A 132 -10.78 0.28 -11.94
N VAL A 133 -10.91 -0.84 -11.22
CA VAL A 133 -11.65 -2.02 -11.68
C VAL A 133 -12.61 -2.46 -10.57
N PRO A 134 -13.94 -2.50 -10.82
CA PRO A 134 -14.90 -3.03 -9.85
C PRO A 134 -14.57 -4.46 -9.41
N LEU A 135 -14.95 -4.83 -8.20
CA LEU A 135 -14.70 -6.17 -7.65
C LEU A 135 -15.30 -7.26 -8.56
N ARG A 136 -16.55 -7.09 -9.01
CA ARG A 136 -17.23 -8.09 -9.87
C ARG A 136 -16.43 -8.39 -11.13
N GLN A 137 -15.94 -7.36 -11.82
CA GLN A 137 -15.11 -7.52 -13.00
C GLN A 137 -13.79 -8.23 -12.69
N THR A 138 -13.19 -7.96 -11.53
CA THR A 138 -11.98 -8.68 -11.08
C THR A 138 -12.26 -10.17 -10.88
N LEU A 139 -13.39 -10.51 -10.25
CA LEU A 139 -13.78 -11.90 -9.97
C LEU A 139 -14.20 -12.66 -11.23
N GLU A 140 -14.81 -11.99 -12.21
CA GLU A 140 -15.19 -12.58 -13.50
C GLU A 140 -14.00 -13.06 -14.33
N ARG A 141 -12.84 -12.39 -14.20
CA ARG A 141 -11.59 -12.76 -14.88
C ARG A 141 -10.94 -14.02 -14.31
N GLN A 142 -11.37 -14.49 -13.14
CA GLN A 142 -10.74 -15.62 -12.47
C GLN A 142 -11.11 -16.95 -13.13
N THR A 143 -10.13 -17.82 -13.26
CA THR A 143 -10.26 -19.14 -13.88
C THR A 143 -9.82 -20.25 -12.92
N GLY A 144 -9.92 -21.51 -13.35
CA GLY A 144 -9.52 -22.67 -12.54
C GLY A 144 -10.20 -22.69 -11.16
N MET A 145 -9.43 -23.00 -10.11
CA MET A 145 -9.98 -23.09 -8.75
C MET A 145 -10.54 -21.77 -8.20
N TYR A 146 -10.12 -20.62 -8.75
CA TYR A 146 -10.58 -19.29 -8.33
C TYR A 146 -11.81 -18.82 -9.08
N ARG A 147 -12.23 -19.51 -10.15
CA ARG A 147 -13.48 -19.21 -10.89
C ARG A 147 -14.70 -19.14 -9.97
N PHE A 148 -14.71 -19.93 -8.90
CA PHE A 148 -15.81 -19.97 -7.94
C PHE A 148 -15.97 -18.67 -7.13
N ALA A 149 -14.92 -17.83 -7.04
CA ALA A 149 -14.97 -16.57 -6.30
C ALA A 149 -16.04 -15.61 -6.82
N ARG A 150 -16.37 -15.66 -8.12
CA ARG A 150 -17.41 -14.82 -8.74
C ARG A 150 -18.82 -15.05 -8.17
N ASN A 151 -19.04 -16.20 -7.52
CA ASN A 151 -20.34 -16.58 -6.98
C ASN A 151 -20.61 -15.96 -5.59
N ILE A 152 -19.66 -15.20 -5.03
CA ILE A 152 -19.86 -14.55 -3.72
C ILE A 152 -21.09 -13.64 -3.75
N SER A 153 -21.95 -13.72 -2.73
CA SER A 153 -23.12 -12.85 -2.63
C SER A 153 -22.72 -11.37 -2.46
N PRO A 154 -23.62 -10.40 -2.74
CA PRO A 154 -23.41 -8.99 -2.39
C PRO A 154 -23.05 -8.79 -0.91
N ALA A 155 -23.84 -9.40 0.00
CA ALA A 155 -23.59 -9.33 1.43
C ALA A 155 -22.23 -9.94 1.83
N GLY A 156 -21.88 -11.08 1.22
CA GLY A 156 -20.59 -11.74 1.41
C GLY A 156 -19.43 -10.88 0.93
N ALA A 157 -19.56 -10.20 -0.20
CA ALA A 157 -18.55 -9.28 -0.71
C ALA A 157 -18.31 -8.11 0.26
N GLN A 158 -19.38 -7.50 0.78
CA GLN A 158 -19.28 -6.46 1.80
C GLN A 158 -18.63 -6.96 3.09
N ALA A 159 -19.02 -8.14 3.59
CA ALA A 159 -18.42 -8.74 4.79
C ALA A 159 -16.92 -9.02 4.59
N LEU A 160 -16.55 -9.60 3.44
CA LEU A 160 -15.17 -9.90 3.07
C LEU A 160 -14.31 -8.63 2.98
N ILE A 161 -14.83 -7.58 2.35
CA ILE A 161 -14.14 -6.29 2.23
C ILE A 161 -13.89 -5.68 3.62
N ARG A 162 -14.88 -5.73 4.52
CA ARG A 162 -14.74 -5.27 5.90
C ARG A 162 -13.61 -6.00 6.62
N GLU A 163 -13.57 -7.33 6.50
CA GLU A 163 -12.61 -8.18 7.21
C GLU A 163 -11.18 -8.01 6.68
N HIS A 164 -11.00 -7.94 5.37
CA HIS A 164 -9.66 -7.96 4.77
C HIS A 164 -9.08 -6.57 4.50
N CYS A 165 -9.90 -5.55 4.39
CA CYS A 165 -9.45 -4.24 3.96
C CYS A 165 -9.53 -3.18 5.06
N ASP A 166 -9.93 -3.49 6.29
CA ASP A 166 -9.91 -2.52 7.37
C ASP A 166 -8.50 -1.91 7.59
N SER A 167 -8.44 -0.67 8.06
CA SER A 167 -7.16 0.05 8.22
C SER A 167 -6.33 -0.40 9.44
N THR A 168 -6.90 -1.18 10.36
CA THR A 168 -6.24 -1.58 11.61
C THR A 168 -5.52 -2.91 11.50
N ARG A 169 -6.08 -3.86 10.74
CA ARG A 169 -5.58 -5.24 10.63
C ARG A 169 -5.41 -5.68 9.17
N GLY A 170 -6.28 -5.22 8.27
CA GLY A 170 -6.27 -5.60 6.87
C GLY A 170 -5.18 -4.93 6.04
N CYS A 171 -5.40 -3.67 5.66
CA CYS A 171 -4.61 -3.01 4.62
C CYS A 171 -4.61 -1.49 4.81
N LEU A 172 -3.50 -0.81 4.54
CA LEU A 172 -3.38 0.65 4.62
C LEU A 172 -3.95 1.37 3.39
N LYS A 173 -4.19 0.66 2.28
CA LYS A 173 -4.62 1.30 1.03
C LYS A 173 -6.02 1.89 1.12
N LYS A 174 -6.26 3.00 0.40
CA LYS A 174 -7.57 3.60 0.13
C LYS A 174 -8.20 2.92 -1.08
N ILE A 175 -9.44 2.45 -0.94
CA ILE A 175 -10.11 1.71 -2.01
C ILE A 175 -10.77 2.69 -2.98
N LEU A 176 -10.47 2.55 -4.27
CA LEU A 176 -11.00 3.40 -5.33
C LEU A 176 -12.01 2.70 -6.24
N TRP A 177 -12.27 1.42 -5.99
CA TRP A 177 -13.19 0.60 -6.79
C TRP A 177 -14.45 0.26 -5.99
N PRO A 178 -15.63 0.21 -6.63
CA PRO A 178 -16.86 -0.28 -6.00
C PRO A 178 -16.98 -1.80 -6.14
N VAL A 179 -17.99 -2.41 -5.52
CA VAL A 179 -18.29 -3.83 -5.77
C VAL A 179 -18.70 -4.00 -7.24
N SER A 180 -19.65 -3.19 -7.70
CA SER A 180 -20.08 -3.05 -9.10
C SER A 180 -20.46 -1.59 -9.39
N ALA A 181 -20.90 -1.26 -10.61
CA ALA A 181 -21.34 0.10 -10.94
C ALA A 181 -22.48 0.60 -10.04
N ASP A 182 -23.40 -0.30 -9.67
CA ASP A 182 -24.60 0.01 -8.88
C ASP A 182 -24.46 -0.38 -7.39
N GLU A 183 -23.33 -0.98 -7.00
CA GLU A 183 -23.09 -1.49 -5.65
C GLU A 183 -21.81 -0.86 -5.05
N PRO A 184 -21.92 0.26 -4.32
CA PRO A 184 -20.78 0.88 -3.64
C PRO A 184 -20.30 0.04 -2.44
N ILE A 185 -19.11 0.33 -1.94
CA ILE A 185 -18.63 -0.25 -0.69
C ILE A 185 -19.30 0.49 0.48
N ALA A 186 -20.18 -0.21 1.21
CA ALA A 186 -20.86 0.33 2.39
C ALA A 186 -20.31 -0.25 3.71
N SER A 187 -19.41 -1.22 3.60
CA SER A 187 -18.88 -2.00 4.72
C SER A 187 -17.65 -1.40 5.39
N LEU A 188 -17.10 -0.33 4.84
CA LEU A 188 -15.93 0.37 5.36
C LEU A 188 -16.29 1.82 5.67
N PRO A 189 -15.58 2.45 6.60
CA PRO A 189 -15.83 3.83 6.95
C PRO A 189 -15.40 4.78 5.80
N PRO A 190 -16.02 5.96 5.64
CA PRO A 190 -15.82 6.82 4.47
C PRO A 190 -14.35 7.20 4.20
N GLU A 191 -13.55 7.42 5.25
CA GLU A 191 -12.13 7.73 5.13
C GLU A 191 -11.32 6.63 4.43
N LYS A 192 -11.86 5.41 4.37
CA LYS A 192 -11.23 4.29 3.67
C LYS A 192 -11.43 4.34 2.16
N LEU A 193 -12.46 5.05 1.73
CA LEU A 193 -12.89 5.20 0.35
C LEU A 193 -12.45 6.56 -0.24
N ASP A 194 -12.02 7.47 0.62
CA ASP A 194 -11.49 8.77 0.22
C ASP A 194 -9.95 8.75 0.08
N PRO A 195 -9.40 8.94 -1.15
CA PRO A 195 -7.97 9.05 -1.36
C PRO A 195 -7.33 10.28 -0.67
N ALA A 196 -8.10 11.33 -0.40
CA ALA A 196 -7.62 12.55 0.26
C ALA A 196 -7.65 12.46 1.79
N ALA A 197 -8.30 11.43 2.37
CA ALA A 197 -8.39 11.23 3.82
C ALA A 197 -7.08 10.67 4.42
N VAL A 198 -6.01 11.44 4.31
CA VAL A 198 -4.68 11.19 4.90
C VAL A 198 -4.21 12.45 5.63
N ALA A 199 -3.24 12.33 6.54
CA ALA A 199 -2.72 13.52 7.22
C ALA A 199 -1.91 14.41 6.27
N ALA A 200 -1.70 15.66 6.66
CA ALA A 200 -0.80 16.56 5.95
C ALA A 200 0.60 15.93 5.78
N GLY A 201 1.17 16.05 4.58
CA GLY A 201 2.47 15.46 4.24
C GLY A 201 2.47 13.94 4.05
N GLU A 202 1.31 13.27 4.10
CA GLU A 202 1.21 11.84 3.82
C GLU A 202 0.79 11.57 2.36
N MET A 203 1.48 10.66 1.70
CA MET A 203 1.07 10.12 0.40
C MET A 203 0.09 8.95 0.62
N PRO A 204 -1.11 8.96 0.03
CA PRO A 204 -2.03 7.85 0.15
C PRO A 204 -1.53 6.64 -0.63
N LEU A 205 -1.70 5.46 -0.04
CA LEU A 205 -1.55 4.20 -0.76
C LEU A 205 -2.88 3.89 -1.45
N LEU A 206 -2.90 3.74 -2.78
CA LEU A 206 -4.15 3.58 -3.53
C LEU A 206 -4.39 2.12 -3.94
N CYS A 207 -5.63 1.66 -3.79
CA CYS A 207 -6.11 0.35 -4.21
C CYS A 207 -7.06 0.54 -5.39
N ASN A 208 -6.56 0.37 -6.60
CA ASN A 208 -7.31 0.54 -7.85
C ASN A 208 -7.93 -0.77 -8.37
N GLU A 209 -7.55 -1.92 -7.81
CA GLU A 209 -8.14 -3.23 -8.10
C GLU A 209 -8.04 -4.15 -6.88
N ALA A 210 -8.97 -5.10 -6.74
CA ALA A 210 -8.94 -6.12 -5.70
C ALA A 210 -7.67 -6.99 -5.80
N CYS A 211 -6.97 -7.19 -4.68
CA CYS A 211 -5.74 -7.98 -4.66
C CYS A 211 -6.00 -9.49 -4.67
N HIS A 212 -4.96 -10.27 -4.94
CA HIS A 212 -5.05 -11.74 -4.97
C HIS A 212 -5.51 -12.34 -3.62
N LEU A 213 -5.21 -11.70 -2.49
CA LEU A 213 -5.69 -12.14 -1.17
C LEU A 213 -7.21 -12.02 -1.07
N LEU A 214 -7.78 -10.91 -1.57
CA LEU A 214 -9.23 -10.71 -1.57
C LEU A 214 -9.92 -11.70 -2.53
N VAL A 215 -9.32 -11.99 -3.69
CA VAL A 215 -9.82 -13.04 -4.61
C VAL A 215 -9.82 -14.42 -3.94
N ALA A 216 -8.75 -14.76 -3.21
CA ALA A 216 -8.68 -16.02 -2.47
C ALA A 216 -9.72 -16.09 -1.35
N GLY A 217 -9.90 -14.98 -0.60
CA GLY A 217 -10.96 -14.86 0.41
C GLY A 217 -12.35 -15.01 -0.19
N ALA A 218 -12.61 -14.38 -1.34
CA ALA A 218 -13.90 -14.44 -2.02
C ALA A 218 -14.27 -15.86 -2.45
N ARG A 219 -13.29 -16.63 -2.93
CA ARG A 219 -13.47 -18.06 -3.21
C ARG A 219 -13.93 -18.84 -1.97
N LEU A 220 -13.30 -18.60 -0.81
CA LEU A 220 -13.63 -19.30 0.42
C LEU A 220 -15.00 -18.89 0.95
N ALA A 221 -15.31 -17.59 0.92
CA ALA A 221 -16.61 -17.06 1.32
C ALA A 221 -17.74 -17.64 0.46
N ALA A 222 -17.61 -17.58 -0.87
CA ALA A 222 -18.60 -18.15 -1.78
C ALA A 222 -18.84 -19.65 -1.51
N LYS A 223 -17.79 -20.41 -1.19
CA LYS A 223 -17.93 -21.85 -0.89
C LYS A 223 -18.71 -22.09 0.40
N ARG A 224 -18.48 -21.26 1.43
CA ARG A 224 -19.21 -21.33 2.69
C ARG A 224 -20.69 -20.98 2.48
N GLU A 225 -20.98 -19.94 1.71
CA GLU A 225 -22.35 -19.55 1.35
C GLU A 225 -23.08 -20.69 0.62
N ALA A 226 -22.43 -21.32 -0.36
CA ALA A 226 -23.01 -22.44 -1.10
C ALA A 226 -23.29 -23.67 -0.21
N ALA A 227 -22.37 -24.00 0.71
CA ALA A 227 -22.57 -25.10 1.64
C ALA A 227 -23.73 -24.85 2.61
N ALA A 228 -23.82 -23.63 3.16
CA ALA A 228 -24.92 -23.24 4.04
C ALA A 228 -26.28 -23.28 3.32
N ALA A 229 -26.32 -22.91 2.04
CA ALA A 229 -27.55 -23.00 1.24
C ALA A 229 -28.00 -24.45 1.00
N SER A 230 -27.06 -25.41 0.85
CA SER A 230 -27.41 -26.83 0.69
C SER A 230 -27.87 -27.51 1.99
N GLU A 231 -27.45 -27.01 3.15
CA GLU A 231 -27.85 -27.56 4.46
C GLU A 231 -29.21 -27.04 4.92
N GLY A 232 -29.62 -25.83 4.50
CA GLY A 232 -30.91 -25.24 4.85
C GLY A 232 -32.11 -25.75 4.04
N ASP A 233 -31.87 -26.60 3.03
CA ASP A 233 -32.89 -27.20 2.15
C ASP A 233 -33.11 -28.70 2.45
N SER A 234 -32.52 -29.21 3.54
CA SER A 234 -32.69 -30.57 4.08
C SER A 234 -33.43 -30.55 5.41
#